data_AF-A0A7V9KNH3-F1
#
_entry.id   AF-A0A7V9KNH3-F1
#
_cell.length_a   1.000
_cell.length_b   1.000
_cell.length_c   1.000
_cell.angle_alpha   90.00
_cell.angle_beta   90.00
_cell.angle_gamma   90.00
#
_symmetry.space_group_name_H-M   'P 1'
#
loop_
_entity.id
_entity.type
_entity.pdbx_description
1 polymer ?
#
loop_
_entity_poly.entity_id
_entity_poly.type
_entity_poly.pdbx_seq_one_letter_code
_entity_poly.pdbx_strand_id
1 'polypeptide(L)'
;MTELVALLKSKSKNDFQRGYLDENMLDNHTLSMAKRVVPRLKGTQRRRILLKEWRQYRNLTQEQLAERVGWGVSNVSQLETGRQGYSQEGLERLAEALQCEPGHLLSVNPTKDDAIWSVWELAKPGDRLKIVDIARTIIGRTGTDN
;
A
#
# COMPACT_ATOMS: atom_id res chain seq x y z
N MET A 1 33.38 -12.15 72.78
CA MET A 1 32.76 -11.18 71.85
C MET A 1 33.64 -10.88 70.63
N THR A 2 34.40 -11.86 70.10
CA THR A 2 35.04 -11.73 68.78
C THR A 2 35.29 -13.09 68.09
N GLU A 3 34.54 -14.14 68.46
CA GLU A 3 34.63 -15.48 67.83
C GLU A 3 33.49 -15.76 66.83
N LEU A 4 32.58 -14.81 66.59
CA LEU A 4 31.45 -14.97 65.66
C LEU A 4 31.68 -14.35 64.27
N VAL A 5 32.81 -13.66 64.05
CA VAL A 5 33.09 -12.96 62.77
C VAL A 5 34.06 -13.75 61.88
N ALA A 6 34.62 -14.87 62.37
CA ALA A 6 35.63 -15.66 61.65
C ALA A 6 35.08 -16.87 60.86
N LEU A 7 33.79 -17.19 60.93
CA LEU A 7 33.15 -18.31 60.19
C LEU A 7 32.46 -17.90 58.88
N LEU A 8 32.57 -16.62 58.48
CA LEU A 8 32.09 -16.10 57.20
C LEU A 8 33.26 -15.85 56.22
N LYS A 9 34.34 -16.65 56.33
CA LYS A 9 35.34 -16.81 55.27
C LYS A 9 34.85 -17.87 54.27
N SER A 10 35.05 -17.55 52.99
CA SER A 10 35.29 -18.51 51.90
C SER A 10 34.21 -19.57 51.65
N LYS A 11 33.29 -19.28 50.73
CA LYS A 11 32.69 -20.26 49.79
C LYS A 11 31.67 -19.55 48.91
N SER A 12 31.84 -19.58 47.59
CA SER A 12 30.76 -19.74 46.59
C SER A 12 31.19 -19.22 45.22
N LYS A 13 31.54 -20.16 44.34
CA LYS A 13 31.44 -20.13 42.87
C LYS A 13 31.83 -21.54 42.43
N ASN A 14 30.87 -22.30 41.89
CA ASN A 14 30.94 -23.72 41.48
C ASN A 14 30.83 -24.79 42.58
N ASP A 15 29.61 -25.08 43.04
CA ASP A 15 29.24 -26.41 43.58
C ASP A 15 27.71 -26.55 43.69
N PHE A 16 27.01 -26.51 42.56
CA PHE A 16 25.60 -26.95 42.52
C PHE A 16 25.28 -27.70 41.22
N GLN A 17 26.11 -28.69 40.89
CA GLN A 17 25.76 -29.79 40.02
C GLN A 17 26.03 -31.11 40.74
N ARG A 18 25.13 -31.50 41.66
CA ARG A 18 24.88 -32.90 42.03
C ARG A 18 23.75 -32.96 43.07
N GLY A 19 22.60 -33.51 42.67
CA GLY A 19 21.57 -33.84 43.65
C GLY A 19 20.18 -34.08 43.07
N TYR A 20 20.04 -35.18 42.34
CA TYR A 20 18.82 -35.99 42.21
C TYR A 20 17.63 -35.44 41.41
N LEU A 21 17.49 -36.09 40.25
CA LEU A 21 16.29 -36.29 39.45
C LEU A 21 15.10 -36.67 40.35
N ASP A 22 13.96 -36.02 40.19
CA ASP A 22 12.65 -36.64 40.35
C ASP A 22 11.64 -36.00 39.41
N GLU A 23 10.90 -36.88 38.74
CA GLU A 23 9.90 -36.62 37.73
C GLU A 23 8.62 -35.96 38.31
N ASN A 24 7.92 -35.22 37.45
CA ASN A 24 6.53 -34.76 37.60
C ASN A 24 6.25 -33.64 38.62
N MET A 25 6.36 -32.38 38.17
CA MET A 25 5.24 -31.45 38.34
C MET A 25 5.20 -30.39 37.23
N LEU A 26 4.25 -30.57 36.32
CA LEU A 26 3.86 -29.65 35.26
C LEU A 26 3.17 -28.42 35.87
N ASP A 27 3.91 -27.34 36.10
CA ASP A 27 3.32 -26.04 36.43
C ASP A 27 3.50 -25.06 35.26
N ASN A 28 2.38 -24.82 34.59
CA ASN A 28 2.17 -23.91 33.45
C ASN A 28 2.41 -22.43 33.84
N HIS A 29 3.62 -22.04 34.23
CA HIS A 29 3.88 -20.67 34.67
C HIS A 29 5.27 -20.12 34.31
N THR A 30 5.70 -20.26 33.05
CA THR A 30 6.73 -19.40 32.45
C THR A 30 6.27 -18.90 31.08
N LEU A 31 5.45 -17.83 31.11
CA LEU A 31 5.20 -16.98 29.94
C LEU A 31 6.52 -16.37 29.44
N SER A 32 6.54 -16.04 28.14
CA SER A 32 7.40 -15.03 27.48
C SER A 32 8.55 -15.55 26.60
N MET A 33 8.19 -16.25 25.52
CA MET A 33 8.80 -15.99 24.21
C MET A 33 7.77 -15.17 23.43
N ALA A 34 8.07 -13.89 23.19
CA ALA A 34 7.16 -12.90 22.62
C ALA A 34 6.42 -13.46 21.39
N LYS A 35 5.13 -13.73 21.55
CA LYS A 35 4.23 -14.05 20.44
C LYS A 35 4.23 -12.85 19.51
N ARG A 36 4.98 -12.94 18.41
CA ARG A 36 5.05 -11.89 17.38
C ARG A 36 3.63 -11.67 16.89
N VAL A 37 3.05 -10.52 17.21
CA VAL A 37 1.77 -10.10 16.65
C VAL A 37 2.02 -9.84 15.18
N VAL A 38 1.78 -10.86 14.34
CA VAL A 38 1.58 -10.65 12.92
C VAL A 38 0.31 -9.83 12.80
N PRO A 39 0.36 -8.54 12.38
CA PRO A 39 -0.85 -7.78 12.17
C PRO A 39 -1.56 -8.47 11.01
N ARG A 40 -2.59 -9.26 11.30
CA ARG A 40 -3.51 -9.74 10.27
C ARG A 40 -4.40 -8.57 9.94
N LEU A 41 -3.86 -7.62 9.17
CA LEU A 41 -4.66 -6.64 8.47
C LEU A 41 -5.60 -7.46 7.59
N LYS A 42 -6.84 -7.61 8.05
CA LYS A 42 -7.94 -8.20 7.30
C LYS A 42 -7.94 -7.41 5.99
N GLY A 43 -7.60 -8.07 4.89
CA GLY A 43 -7.53 -7.42 3.59
C GLY A 43 -8.91 -6.88 3.27
N THR A 44 -9.18 -5.64 3.66
CA THR A 44 -10.23 -4.85 3.05
C THR A 44 -9.86 -4.86 1.59
N GLN A 45 -10.66 -5.57 0.78
CA GLN A 45 -10.57 -5.55 -0.67
C GLN A 45 -10.64 -4.07 -1.05
N ARG A 46 -9.46 -3.45 -1.23
CA ARG A 46 -9.35 -2.04 -1.54
C ARG A 46 -9.91 -1.88 -2.94
N ARG A 47 -10.67 -0.81 -3.16
CA ARG A 47 -11.20 -0.53 -4.49
C ARG A 47 -10.03 -0.48 -5.47
N ARG A 48 -10.03 -1.40 -6.43
CA ARG A 48 -9.01 -1.50 -7.47
C ARG A 48 -9.01 -0.19 -8.27
N ILE A 49 -7.81 0.35 -8.48
CA ILE A 49 -7.61 1.51 -9.36
C ILE A 49 -7.46 1.03 -10.82
N LEU A 50 -7.73 1.92 -11.77
CA LEU A 50 -7.72 1.64 -13.22
C LEU A 50 -6.31 1.65 -13.82
N LEU A 51 -5.31 1.29 -13.02
CA LEU A 51 -3.90 1.39 -13.39
C LEU A 51 -3.55 0.48 -14.58
N LYS A 52 -4.08 -0.76 -14.58
CA LYS A 52 -3.84 -1.72 -15.66
C LYS A 52 -4.40 -1.21 -16.98
N GLU A 53 -5.61 -0.65 -16.93
CA GLU A 53 -6.34 -0.12 -18.06
C GLU A 53 -5.57 1.06 -18.68
N TRP A 54 -5.07 1.98 -17.85
CA TRP A 54 -4.19 3.08 -18.29
C TRP A 54 -2.83 2.60 -18.83
N ARG A 55 -2.20 1.63 -18.18
CA ARG A 55 -0.93 1.05 -18.65
C ARG A 55 -1.10 0.41 -20.03
N GLN A 56 -2.16 -0.36 -20.22
CA GLN A 56 -2.46 -1.02 -21.49
C GLN A 56 -2.82 0.01 -22.58
N TYR A 57 -3.58 1.05 -22.23
CA TYR A 57 -3.88 2.15 -23.14
C TYR A 57 -2.62 2.87 -23.63
N ARG A 58 -1.59 2.99 -22.79
CA ARG A 58 -0.26 3.53 -23.15
C ARG A 58 0.69 2.50 -23.76
N ASN A 59 0.23 1.27 -24.03
CA ASN A 59 1.01 0.17 -24.61
C ASN A 59 2.28 -0.19 -23.82
N LEU A 60 2.21 -0.17 -22.48
CA LEU A 60 3.34 -0.48 -21.61
C LEU A 60 3.23 -1.87 -20.97
N THR A 61 4.35 -2.54 -20.76
CA THR A 61 4.44 -3.70 -19.86
C THR A 61 4.53 -3.24 -18.39
N GLN A 62 4.35 -4.16 -17.43
CA GLN A 62 4.49 -3.83 -16.01
C GLN A 62 5.93 -3.41 -15.68
N GLU A 63 6.91 -4.02 -16.33
CA GLU A 63 8.34 -3.71 -16.21
C GLU A 63 8.64 -2.29 -16.68
N GLN A 64 8.14 -1.91 -17.85
CA GLN A 64 8.32 -0.56 -18.40
C GLN A 64 7.67 0.51 -17.53
N LEU A 65 6.46 0.24 -17.01
CA LEU A 65 5.83 1.18 -16.09
C LEU A 65 6.63 1.30 -14.79
N ALA A 66 7.07 0.17 -14.23
CA ALA A 66 7.87 0.13 -13.00
C ALA A 66 9.18 0.92 -13.16
N GLU A 67 9.87 0.76 -14.28
CA GLU A 67 11.07 1.53 -14.63
C GLU A 67 10.78 3.03 -14.66
N ARG A 68 9.72 3.47 -15.35
CA ARG A 68 9.33 4.89 -15.46
C ARG A 68 9.06 5.54 -14.11
N VAL A 69 8.47 4.82 -13.16
CA VAL A 69 8.15 5.37 -11.83
C VAL A 69 9.24 5.11 -10.78
N GLY A 70 10.29 4.38 -11.14
CA GLY A 70 11.38 4.00 -10.23
C GLY A 70 10.97 2.96 -9.17
N TRP A 71 10.06 2.05 -9.49
CA TRP A 71 9.55 1.03 -8.57
C TRP A 71 9.95 -0.38 -9.00
N GLY A 72 9.78 -1.35 -8.09
CA GLY A 72 9.83 -2.76 -8.45
C GLY A 72 8.54 -3.20 -9.16
N VAL A 73 8.67 -4.13 -10.11
CA VAL A 73 7.53 -4.71 -10.87
C VAL A 73 6.45 -5.29 -9.96
N SER A 74 6.85 -5.88 -8.81
CA SER A 74 5.93 -6.37 -7.79
C SER A 74 5.00 -5.27 -7.24
N ASN A 75 5.49 -4.03 -7.08
CA ASN A 75 4.65 -2.93 -6.59
C ASN A 75 3.56 -2.59 -7.59
N VAL A 76 3.91 -2.52 -8.88
CA VAL A 76 2.94 -2.29 -9.97
C VAL A 76 1.90 -3.41 -9.99
N SER A 77 2.32 -4.66 -9.95
CA SER A 77 1.41 -5.82 -9.94
C SER A 77 0.48 -5.84 -8.71
N GLN A 78 0.99 -5.51 -7.52
CA GLN A 78 0.18 -5.44 -6.31
C GLN A 78 -0.82 -4.29 -6.33
N LEU A 79 -0.48 -3.14 -6.92
CA LEU A 79 -1.41 -2.03 -7.13
C LEU A 79 -2.49 -2.40 -8.16
N GLU A 80 -2.11 -3.00 -9.29
CA GLU A 80 -3.06 -3.42 -10.33
C GLU A 80 -4.05 -4.46 -9.82
N THR A 81 -3.64 -5.32 -8.88
CA THR A 81 -4.49 -6.37 -8.29
C THR A 81 -5.22 -5.93 -7.02
N GLY A 82 -5.01 -4.69 -6.55
CA GLY A 82 -5.61 -4.16 -5.32
C GLY A 82 -5.07 -4.77 -4.03
N ARG A 83 -3.96 -5.51 -4.10
CA ARG A 83 -3.27 -6.09 -2.92
C ARG A 83 -2.59 -5.01 -2.08
N GLN A 84 -2.09 -3.95 -2.73
CA GLN A 84 -1.54 -2.76 -2.07
C GLN A 84 -2.42 -1.54 -2.35
N GLY A 85 -2.53 -0.63 -1.38
CA GLY A 85 -3.14 0.69 -1.59
C GLY A 85 -2.17 1.66 -2.26
N TYR A 86 -2.71 2.74 -2.82
CA TYR A 86 -1.92 3.86 -3.34
C TYR A 86 -1.65 4.89 -2.23
N SER A 87 -0.55 5.63 -2.37
CA SER A 87 -0.32 6.90 -1.69
C SER A 87 -0.63 8.04 -2.67
N GLN A 88 -0.77 9.27 -2.16
CA GLN A 88 -0.91 10.46 -3.01
C GLN A 88 0.29 10.59 -3.97
N GLU A 89 1.51 10.58 -3.42
CA GLU A 89 2.75 10.64 -4.21
C GLU A 89 2.81 9.53 -5.27
N GLY A 90 2.42 8.30 -4.90
CA GLY A 90 2.41 7.19 -5.85
C GLY A 90 1.39 7.38 -6.96
N LEU A 91 0.23 7.94 -6.65
CA LEU A 91 -0.79 8.27 -7.65
C LEU A 91 -0.28 9.33 -8.64
N GLU A 92 0.38 10.38 -8.12
CA GLU A 92 0.96 11.47 -8.92
C GLU A 92 2.07 10.98 -9.86
N ARG A 93 3.00 10.16 -9.34
CA ARG A 93 4.09 9.57 -10.16
C ARG A 93 3.56 8.65 -11.26
N LEU A 94 2.54 7.84 -10.95
CA LEU A 94 1.89 7.00 -11.95
C LEU A 94 1.18 7.84 -13.01
N ALA A 95 0.49 8.89 -12.59
CA ALA A 95 -0.24 9.79 -13.47
C ALA A 95 0.71 10.51 -14.44
N GLU A 96 1.85 11.00 -13.95
CA GLU A 96 2.91 11.58 -14.78
C GLU A 96 3.46 10.55 -15.79
N ALA A 97 3.83 9.35 -15.33
CA ALA A 97 4.37 8.30 -16.20
C ALA A 97 3.38 7.80 -17.27
N LEU A 98 2.07 7.91 -17.00
CA LEU A 98 0.96 7.51 -17.86
C LEU A 98 0.31 8.70 -18.59
N GLN A 99 0.84 9.91 -18.41
CA GLN A 99 0.34 11.14 -19.02
C GLN A 99 -1.17 11.31 -18.81
N CYS A 100 -1.64 11.25 -17.57
CA CYS A 100 -3.02 11.50 -17.19
C CYS A 100 -3.09 12.26 -15.87
N GLU A 101 -4.28 12.70 -15.47
CA GLU A 101 -4.50 13.26 -14.12
C GLU A 101 -4.58 12.14 -13.07
N PRO A 102 -4.10 12.35 -11.83
CA PRO A 102 -4.16 11.35 -10.77
C PRO A 102 -5.57 10.82 -10.52
N GLY A 103 -6.59 11.69 -10.61
CA GLY A 103 -7.99 11.32 -10.48
C GLY A 103 -8.47 10.32 -11.54
N HIS A 104 -7.90 10.32 -12.74
CA HIS A 104 -8.28 9.40 -13.80
C HIS A 104 -7.98 7.95 -13.46
N LEU A 105 -6.89 7.69 -12.71
CA LEU A 105 -6.56 6.36 -12.23
C LEU A 105 -7.63 5.80 -11.27
N LEU A 106 -8.50 6.64 -10.71
CA LEU A 106 -9.55 6.24 -9.78
C LEU A 106 -10.93 6.11 -10.43
N SER A 107 -11.22 6.86 -11.50
CA SER A 107 -12.58 7.03 -12.01
C SER A 107 -12.75 6.87 -13.53
N VAL A 108 -11.69 6.98 -14.33
CA VAL A 108 -11.78 7.01 -15.79
C VAL A 108 -11.13 5.76 -16.39
N ASN A 109 -11.93 4.96 -17.10
CA ASN A 109 -11.42 3.86 -17.89
C ASN A 109 -11.09 4.36 -19.32
N PRO A 110 -9.82 4.40 -19.73
CA PRO A 110 -9.41 4.95 -21.02
C PRO A 110 -9.70 4.00 -22.20
N THR A 111 -10.11 2.75 -21.94
CA THR A 111 -10.44 1.76 -22.98
C THR A 111 -11.93 1.68 -23.28
N LYS A 112 -12.76 2.52 -22.65
CA LYS A 112 -14.19 2.60 -22.96
C LYS A 112 -14.41 3.74 -23.95
N ASP A 113 -14.88 3.39 -25.14
CA ASP A 113 -15.06 4.30 -26.29
C ASP A 113 -16.06 5.43 -26.00
N ASP A 114 -16.96 5.24 -25.03
CA ASP A 114 -18.05 6.17 -24.71
C ASP A 114 -17.61 7.34 -23.79
N ALA A 115 -16.37 7.35 -23.31
CA ALA A 115 -15.93 8.36 -22.35
C ALA A 115 -15.67 9.70 -23.05
N ILE A 116 -16.39 10.77 -22.66
CA ILE A 116 -16.14 12.17 -23.09
C ILE A 116 -14.66 12.57 -23.01
N TRP A 117 -13.91 11.94 -22.11
CA TRP A 117 -12.48 12.12 -21.93
C TRP A 117 -11.65 11.79 -23.18
N SER A 118 -12.01 10.73 -23.93
CA SER A 118 -11.27 10.36 -25.15
C SER A 118 -11.36 11.45 -26.22
N VAL A 119 -12.55 12.06 -26.35
CA VAL A 119 -12.80 13.20 -27.24
C VAL A 119 -12.00 14.43 -26.80
N TRP A 120 -11.90 14.68 -25.49
CA TRP A 120 -11.16 15.81 -24.93
C TRP A 120 -9.64 15.72 -25.14
N GLU A 121 -9.05 14.53 -24.97
CA GLU A 121 -7.62 14.28 -25.18
C GLU A 121 -7.21 14.42 -26.65
N LEU A 122 -8.03 13.94 -27.58
CA LEU A 122 -7.79 14.08 -29.02
C LEU A 122 -7.95 15.53 -29.52
N ALA A 123 -8.68 16.37 -28.78
CA ALA A 123 -8.96 17.74 -29.18
C ALA A 123 -7.75 18.65 -29.03
N LYS A 124 -7.47 19.43 -30.09
CA LYS A 124 -6.50 20.54 -30.04
C LYS A 124 -6.96 21.60 -29.02
N PRO A 125 -6.05 22.40 -28.44
CA PRO A 125 -6.43 23.43 -27.48
C PRO A 125 -7.57 24.35 -27.95
N GLY A 126 -7.59 24.72 -29.24
CA GLY A 126 -8.66 25.55 -29.81
C GLY A 126 -10.01 24.85 -30.00
N ASP A 127 -10.03 23.52 -30.11
CA ASP A 127 -11.27 22.74 -30.30
C ASP A 127 -11.91 22.36 -28.96
N ARG A 128 -11.14 22.33 -27.86
CA ARG A 128 -11.67 22.09 -26.51
C ARG A 128 -12.76 23.08 -26.12
N LEU A 129 -12.60 24.36 -26.48
CA LEU A 129 -13.62 25.39 -26.22
C LEU A 129 -14.95 25.08 -26.91
N LYS A 130 -14.89 24.66 -28.18
CA LYS A 130 -16.09 24.28 -28.95
C LYS A 130 -16.79 23.07 -28.34
N ILE A 131 -16.02 22.08 -27.87
CA ILE A 131 -16.56 20.90 -27.18
C ILE A 131 -17.31 21.33 -25.91
N VAL A 132 -16.73 22.23 -25.10
CA VAL A 132 -17.42 22.78 -23.92
C VAL A 132 -18.70 23.51 -24.31
N ASP A 133 -18.68 24.34 -25.34
CA ASP A 133 -19.84 25.12 -25.74
C ASP A 133 -20.98 24.23 -26.24
N ILE A 134 -20.69 23.21 -27.06
CA ILE A 134 -21.69 22.22 -27.46
C ILE A 134 -22.23 21.47 -26.25
N ALA A 135 -21.37 21.02 -25.33
CA ALA A 135 -21.81 20.34 -24.12
C ALA A 135 -22.75 21.23 -23.30
N ARG A 136 -22.43 22.53 -23.15
CA ARG A 136 -23.29 23.54 -22.49
C ARG A 136 -24.62 23.75 -23.20
N THR A 137 -24.65 23.71 -24.53
CA THR A 137 -25.90 23.77 -25.30
C THR A 137 -26.77 22.54 -25.03
N ILE A 138 -26.16 21.35 -24.99
CA ILE A 138 -26.88 20.07 -24.82
C ILE A 138 -27.46 19.93 -23.40
N ILE A 139 -26.72 20.32 -22.36
CA ILE A 139 -27.23 20.28 -20.97
C ILE A 139 -28.32 21.34 -20.70
N GLY A 140 -28.61 22.19 -21.69
CA GLY A 140 -29.35 23.44 -21.52
C GLY A 140 -28.52 24.41 -20.68
N ARG A 141 -28.61 25.73 -20.92
CA ARG A 141 -28.09 26.68 -19.93
C ARG A 141 -28.75 26.34 -18.59
N THR A 142 -28.06 25.65 -17.69
CA THR A 142 -28.37 25.72 -16.26
C THR A 142 -28.00 27.13 -15.88
N GLY A 143 -28.94 28.06 -16.11
CA GLY A 143 -28.88 29.40 -15.57
C GLY A 143 -28.66 29.25 -14.08
N THR A 144 -27.44 29.51 -13.64
CA THR A 144 -27.27 30.20 -12.36
C THR A 144 -27.56 31.65 -12.69
N ASP A 145 -28.85 31.95 -12.86
CA ASP A 145 -29.33 33.30 -12.70
C ASP A 145 -29.27 33.56 -11.18
N ASN A 146 -28.29 34.36 -10.78
CA ASN A 146 -28.25 35.06 -9.50
C ASN A 146 -27.57 36.41 -9.71
#